data_AF-A0A9P1GYD3-F1
#
_entry.id   AF-A0A9P1GYD3-F1
#
_cell.length_a   1.000
_cell.length_b   1.000
_cell.length_c   1.000
_cell.angle_alpha   90.00
_cell.angle_beta   90.00
_cell.angle_gamma   90.00
#
_symmetry.space_group_name_H-M   'P 1'
#
loop_
_entity.id
_entity.type
_entity.pdbx_description
1 polymer ?
#
loop_
_entity_poly.entity_id
_entity_poly.type
_entity_poly.pdbx_seq_one_letter_code
_entity_poly.pdbx_strand_id
1 'polypeptide(L)'
;MAKRPARGAHGPPDSRKRQKLARDPPTSEDVTTSRQLKKLLEFHQDARDARHGIHSLKRLLDAIVANKENEEELSILAGYLEAVSPTVEGPDAVHVPEIMTMWSFGASMGNDDLLSEAAAVLALLLQATSLSLGLLPYGRGICETLLQEKQLKLIARNLSADKDKGFASTLTELTRNLDIRFRGDGVEDARKPSVRSNAARFLLAALKDVVGDHKISTATKARVFWVRLMERLAGLYTYAYDSEDAEVTVAARVHDFLMLTCTTPAAGILSKCNGLYPNSINLDDFSAGDFLWSDMGLEQLSWMDQYTTDVTIRNAALLEVALKLRPWASVQQCELLVTIFKAAPEIVHVYFLEQKSFTFDPKLSMTWIGYSSFIFHTVQLPVPDHFGLKANYASIPRLPLLY
;
A
#
# COMPACT_ATOMS: atom_id res chain seq x y z
N MET A 1 77.05 -9.30 -46.93
CA MET A 1 76.08 -10.27 -46.37
C MET A 1 76.12 -10.19 -44.84
N ALA A 2 74.94 -10.15 -44.24
CA ALA A 2 74.64 -9.43 -43.00
C ALA A 2 75.07 -10.11 -41.68
N LYS A 3 75.32 -9.26 -40.68
CA LYS A 3 75.79 -9.52 -39.31
C LYS A 3 74.74 -10.22 -38.43
N ARG A 4 75.18 -11.15 -37.58
CA ARG A 4 74.44 -11.66 -36.41
C ARG A 4 74.09 -10.53 -35.42
N PRO A 5 72.94 -10.60 -34.73
CA PRO A 5 72.77 -9.94 -33.45
C PRO A 5 72.54 -10.95 -32.32
N ALA A 6 73.09 -10.62 -31.16
CA ALA A 6 72.80 -11.21 -29.87
C ALA A 6 72.10 -10.19 -28.97
N ARG A 7 71.15 -10.70 -28.17
CA ARG A 7 70.69 -10.25 -26.83
C ARG A 7 69.99 -8.89 -26.63
N GLY A 8 68.81 -9.01 -26.00
CA GLY A 8 68.21 -8.08 -25.05
C GLY A 8 67.20 -7.11 -25.68
N ALA A 9 66.09 -6.72 -25.07
CA ALA A 9 65.44 -7.05 -23.80
C ALA A 9 64.02 -6.41 -23.83
N HIS A 10 63.13 -6.86 -22.93
CA HIS A 10 61.89 -6.21 -22.50
C HIS A 10 60.67 -6.18 -23.46
N GLY A 11 59.95 -7.31 -23.51
CA GLY A 11 58.49 -7.27 -23.54
C GLY A 11 57.96 -7.34 -22.09
N PRO A 12 56.86 -6.63 -21.73
CA PRO A 12 56.32 -6.67 -20.37
C PRO A 12 55.84 -8.10 -20.04
N PRO A 13 55.96 -8.53 -18.77
CA PRO A 13 55.51 -9.85 -18.38
C PRO A 13 53.98 -9.87 -18.46
N ASP A 14 53.43 -10.75 -19.32
CA ASP A 14 52.06 -11.20 -19.20
C ASP A 14 51.91 -11.83 -17.82
N SER A 15 51.46 -11.02 -16.88
CA SER A 15 50.95 -11.50 -15.61
C SER A 15 49.76 -12.39 -15.94
N ARG A 16 50.02 -13.70 -16.04
CA ARG A 16 49.00 -14.74 -15.89
C ARG A 16 48.38 -14.55 -14.50
N LYS A 17 47.43 -13.62 -14.41
CA LYS A 17 46.46 -13.56 -13.33
C LYS A 17 45.84 -14.96 -13.32
N ARG A 18 46.18 -15.77 -12.32
CA ARG A 18 45.35 -16.91 -11.92
C ARG A 18 43.95 -16.33 -11.81
N GLN A 19 43.10 -16.65 -12.77
CA GLN A 19 41.67 -16.42 -12.66
C GLN A 19 41.27 -17.24 -11.45
N LYS A 20 41.10 -16.56 -10.31
CA LYS A 20 40.48 -17.16 -9.14
C LYS A 20 39.09 -17.51 -9.66
N LEU A 21 38.84 -18.78 -9.97
CA LEU A 21 37.48 -19.33 -9.98
C LEU A 21 36.99 -19.22 -8.52
N ALA A 22 36.75 -17.99 -8.07
CA ALA A 22 35.80 -17.74 -7.03
C ALA A 22 34.48 -18.13 -7.69
N ARG A 23 34.08 -19.37 -7.45
CA ARG A 23 32.74 -19.83 -7.75
C ARG A 23 31.86 -18.93 -6.88
N ASP A 24 31.31 -17.88 -7.48
CA ASP A 24 30.35 -17.03 -6.78
C ASP A 24 29.28 -17.96 -6.21
N PRO A 25 28.99 -17.87 -4.90
CA PRO A 25 27.92 -18.69 -4.32
C PRO A 25 26.64 -18.42 -5.13
N PRO A 26 25.83 -19.45 -5.41
CA PRO A 26 24.59 -19.27 -6.15
C PRO A 26 23.71 -18.23 -5.46
N THR A 27 22.89 -17.49 -6.20
CA THR A 27 22.02 -16.45 -5.64
C THR A 27 21.03 -16.98 -4.60
N SER A 28 20.75 -18.29 -4.61
CA SER A 28 19.92 -19.02 -3.64
C SER A 28 20.31 -20.49 -3.61
N GLU A 29 20.09 -21.16 -2.47
CA GLU A 29 20.26 -22.60 -2.29
C GLU A 29 18.91 -23.28 -2.00
N ASP A 30 18.79 -24.54 -2.43
CA ASP A 30 17.64 -25.39 -2.09
C ASP A 30 17.74 -25.84 -0.63
N VAL A 31 16.73 -25.47 0.15
CA VAL A 31 16.68 -25.72 1.59
C VAL A 31 16.04 -27.08 1.84
N THR A 32 16.81 -28.01 2.39
CA THR A 32 16.35 -29.39 2.67
C THR A 32 16.12 -29.66 4.14
N THR A 33 16.63 -28.80 5.05
CA THR A 33 16.53 -29.01 6.49
C THR A 33 16.41 -27.68 7.25
N SER A 34 15.66 -27.67 8.35
CA SER A 34 15.48 -26.50 9.22
C SER A 34 16.81 -25.95 9.79
N ARG A 35 17.75 -26.83 10.13
CA ARG A 35 19.10 -26.45 10.59
C ARG A 35 19.93 -25.76 9.51
N GLN A 36 19.81 -26.21 8.26
CA GLN A 36 20.47 -25.57 7.12
C GLN A 36 19.90 -24.16 6.95
N LEU A 37 18.57 -24.01 7.01
CA LEU A 37 17.91 -22.71 6.93
C LEU A 37 18.37 -21.75 8.02
N LYS A 38 18.40 -22.21 9.28
CA LYS A 38 18.88 -21.40 10.41
C LYS A 38 20.31 -20.93 10.20
N LYS A 39 21.21 -21.82 9.78
CA LYS A 39 22.61 -21.47 9.49
C LYS A 39 22.76 -20.49 8.33
N LEU A 40 21.94 -20.61 7.30
CA LEU A 40 21.93 -19.67 6.16
C LEU A 40 21.43 -18.27 6.55
N LEU A 41 20.60 -18.19 7.59
CA LEU A 41 20.05 -16.94 8.11
C LEU A 41 20.85 -16.37 9.28
N GLU A 42 21.91 -17.04 9.76
CA GLU A 42 22.81 -16.46 10.75
C GLU A 42 23.49 -15.22 10.16
N PHE A 43 23.21 -14.06 10.75
CA PHE A 43 23.62 -12.79 10.17
C PHE A 43 25.08 -12.45 10.51
N HIS A 44 25.92 -12.33 9.48
CA HIS A 44 27.35 -12.04 9.61
C HIS A 44 27.77 -10.63 9.16
N GLN A 45 26.86 -9.64 9.16
CA GLN A 45 27.14 -8.25 8.73
C GLN A 45 27.64 -8.10 7.28
N ASP A 46 27.54 -9.16 6.46
CA ASP A 46 27.75 -9.09 5.01
C ASP A 46 26.39 -9.04 4.31
N ALA A 47 26.20 -8.00 3.47
CA ALA A 47 24.99 -7.86 2.67
C ALA A 47 24.82 -9.00 1.67
N ARG A 48 25.90 -9.61 1.17
CA ARG A 48 25.84 -10.72 0.21
C ARG A 48 25.32 -11.99 0.84
N ASP A 49 25.87 -12.35 2.00
CA ASP A 49 25.44 -13.53 2.75
C ASP A 49 24.00 -13.36 3.25
N ALA A 50 23.64 -12.16 3.69
CA ALA A 50 22.26 -11.84 4.06
C ALA A 50 21.29 -11.99 2.89
N ARG A 51 21.62 -11.47 1.69
CA ARG A 51 20.80 -11.66 0.49
C ARG A 51 20.69 -13.13 0.10
N HIS A 52 21.80 -13.87 0.18
CA HIS A 52 21.80 -15.31 -0.10
C HIS A 52 20.84 -16.09 0.82
N GLY A 53 20.89 -15.83 2.13
CA GLY A 53 19.98 -16.41 3.11
C GLY A 53 18.52 -16.04 2.84
N ILE A 54 18.24 -14.75 2.59
CA ILE A 54 16.90 -14.23 2.30
C ILE A 54 16.33 -14.83 1.01
N HIS A 55 17.12 -14.92 -0.06
CA HIS A 55 16.66 -15.52 -1.33
C HIS A 55 16.41 -17.03 -1.20
N SER A 56 17.22 -17.74 -0.41
CA SER A 56 17.02 -19.17 -0.15
C SER A 56 15.73 -19.41 0.64
N LEU A 57 15.47 -18.59 1.67
CA LEU A 57 14.20 -18.60 2.40
C LEU A 57 13.03 -18.23 1.50
N LYS A 58 13.18 -17.18 0.67
CA LYS A 58 12.15 -16.78 -0.30
C LYS A 58 11.75 -17.93 -1.22
N ARG A 59 12.73 -18.65 -1.77
CA ARG A 59 12.49 -19.79 -2.66
C ARG A 59 11.69 -20.90 -1.98
N LEU A 60 12.01 -21.23 -0.72
CA LEU A 60 11.25 -22.17 0.09
C LEU A 60 9.80 -21.68 0.31
N LEU A 61 9.62 -20.41 0.66
CA LEU A 61 8.29 -19.85 0.90
C LEU A 61 7.44 -19.78 -0.39
N ASP A 62 8.05 -19.43 -1.52
CA ASP A 62 7.38 -19.44 -2.82
C ASP A 62 6.90 -20.86 -3.20
N ALA A 63 7.69 -21.89 -2.89
CA ALA A 63 7.31 -23.29 -3.10
C ALA A 63 6.12 -23.71 -2.21
N ILE A 64 6.13 -23.33 -0.93
CA ILE A 64 5.03 -23.56 0.03
C ILE A 64 3.75 -22.83 -0.42
N VAL A 65 3.87 -21.59 -0.89
CA VAL A 65 2.72 -20.79 -1.34
C VAL A 65 2.14 -21.35 -2.64
N ALA A 66 2.98 -21.86 -3.54
CA ALA A 66 2.56 -22.50 -4.79
C ALA A 66 1.89 -23.86 -4.54
N ASN A 67 2.45 -24.67 -3.64
CA ASN A 67 1.93 -25.98 -3.27
C ASN A 67 1.58 -26.05 -1.77
N LYS A 68 0.35 -25.65 -1.45
CA LYS A 68 -0.15 -25.51 -0.06
C LYS A 68 -0.25 -26.83 0.71
N GLU A 69 -0.14 -27.97 0.02
CA GLU A 69 -0.24 -29.32 0.59
C GLU A 69 1.14 -29.95 0.80
N ASN A 70 2.23 -29.22 0.51
CA ASN A 70 3.59 -29.75 0.67
C ASN A 70 3.99 -29.82 2.15
N GLU A 71 3.65 -30.94 2.80
CA GLU A 71 3.94 -31.19 4.21
C GLU A 71 5.44 -31.19 4.52
N GLU A 72 6.29 -31.61 3.57
CA GLU A 72 7.74 -31.65 3.77
C GLU A 72 8.32 -30.24 3.97
N GLU A 73 8.02 -29.32 3.05
CA GLU A 73 8.48 -27.93 3.14
C GLU A 73 7.85 -27.18 4.33
N LEU A 74 6.59 -27.46 4.64
CA LEU A 74 5.93 -26.94 5.84
C LEU A 74 6.60 -27.44 7.13
N SER A 75 7.06 -28.70 7.18
CA SER A 75 7.77 -29.25 8.33
C SER A 75 9.15 -28.61 8.52
N ILE A 76 9.86 -28.30 7.42
CA ILE A 76 11.13 -27.57 7.43
C ILE A 76 10.91 -26.17 8.02
N LEU A 77 9.86 -25.47 7.56
CA LEU A 77 9.50 -24.14 8.06
C LEU A 77 9.10 -24.19 9.53
N ALA A 78 8.29 -25.17 9.95
CA ALA A 78 7.88 -25.35 11.34
C ALA A 78 9.09 -25.54 12.26
N GLY A 79 10.01 -26.44 11.89
CA GLY A 79 11.22 -26.69 12.68
C GLY A 79 12.15 -25.48 12.76
N TYR A 80 12.17 -24.62 11.73
CA TYR A 80 12.89 -23.35 11.78
C TYR A 80 12.24 -22.36 12.74
N LEU A 81 10.92 -22.16 12.63
CA LEU A 81 10.17 -21.22 13.46
C LEU A 81 10.19 -21.60 14.95
N GLU A 82 10.12 -22.90 15.24
CA GLU A 82 10.28 -23.42 16.60
C GLU A 82 11.69 -23.13 17.15
N ALA A 83 12.74 -23.37 16.35
CA ALA A 83 14.14 -23.14 16.75
C ALA A 83 14.53 -21.66 16.90
N VAL A 84 13.68 -20.75 16.39
CA VAL A 84 13.87 -19.29 16.38
C VAL A 84 12.82 -18.59 17.25
N SER A 85 11.93 -19.36 17.88
CA SER A 85 10.93 -18.84 18.80
C SER A 85 11.57 -18.18 20.03
N PRO A 86 11.02 -17.07 20.53
CA PRO A 86 11.56 -16.37 21.68
C PRO A 86 11.40 -17.24 22.94
N THR A 87 12.46 -17.33 23.75
CA THR A 87 12.46 -18.10 25.00
C THR A 87 11.64 -17.42 26.11
N VAL A 88 11.38 -16.12 25.99
CA VAL A 88 10.60 -15.32 26.94
C VAL A 88 9.38 -14.76 26.23
N GLU A 89 8.19 -15.10 26.73
CA GLU A 89 6.92 -14.54 26.26
C GLU A 89 6.70 -13.15 26.85
N GLY A 90 6.35 -12.17 26.01
CA GLY A 90 6.12 -10.79 26.43
C GLY A 90 5.95 -9.82 25.25
N PRO A 91 5.58 -8.55 25.51
CA PRO A 91 5.38 -7.54 24.46
C PRO A 91 6.66 -7.22 23.66
N ASP A 92 7.83 -7.43 24.27
CA ASP A 92 9.14 -7.22 23.66
C ASP A 92 9.71 -8.49 23.00
N ALA A 93 8.95 -9.59 22.97
CA ALA A 93 9.38 -10.83 22.35
C ALA A 93 9.57 -10.63 20.84
N VAL A 94 10.76 -10.92 20.34
CA VAL A 94 11.11 -10.76 18.91
C VAL A 94 11.07 -12.12 18.24
N HIS A 95 10.12 -12.30 17.33
CA HIS A 95 10.07 -13.45 16.44
C HIS A 95 10.94 -13.20 15.20
N VAL A 96 11.56 -14.27 14.67
CA VAL A 96 12.52 -14.21 13.55
C VAL A 96 13.56 -13.08 13.68
N PRO A 97 14.31 -13.01 14.79
CA PRO A 97 15.31 -11.97 15.06
C PRO A 97 16.36 -11.85 13.96
N GLU A 98 16.73 -12.94 13.28
CA GLU A 98 17.68 -12.92 12.17
C GLU A 98 17.17 -12.03 11.03
N ILE A 99 15.91 -12.18 10.63
CA ILE A 99 15.30 -11.37 9.58
C ILE A 99 15.17 -9.91 10.05
N MET A 100 14.76 -9.69 11.31
CA MET A 100 14.62 -8.34 11.88
C MET A 100 15.97 -7.61 11.97
N THR A 101 17.05 -8.33 12.31
CA THR A 101 18.40 -7.77 12.36
C THR A 101 18.92 -7.44 10.96
N MET A 102 18.75 -8.35 9.98
CA MET A 102 19.06 -8.07 8.57
C MET A 102 18.32 -6.85 8.04
N TRP A 103 17.04 -6.71 8.40
CA TRP A 103 16.24 -5.56 7.99
C TRP A 103 16.76 -4.25 8.60
N SER A 104 17.06 -4.26 9.90
CA SER A 104 17.65 -3.11 10.58
C SER A 104 19.05 -2.74 10.05
N PHE A 105 19.84 -3.74 9.66
CA PHE A 105 21.14 -3.54 9.04
C PHE A 105 21.00 -2.89 7.66
N GLY A 106 20.11 -3.42 6.82
CA GLY A 106 19.78 -2.83 5.52
C GLY A 106 19.37 -1.36 5.65
N ALA A 107 18.59 -1.03 6.68
CA ALA A 107 18.22 0.36 6.98
C ALA A 107 19.45 1.18 7.37
N SER A 108 20.30 0.68 8.26
CA SER A 108 21.50 1.41 8.70
C SER A 108 22.48 1.69 7.55
N MET A 109 22.60 0.76 6.60
CA MET A 109 23.51 0.85 5.46
C MET A 109 22.91 1.59 4.25
N GLY A 110 21.60 1.88 4.26
CA GLY A 110 20.91 2.45 3.10
C GLY A 110 20.83 1.51 1.90
N ASN A 111 20.73 0.19 2.16
CA ASN A 111 20.61 -0.83 1.12
C ASN A 111 19.13 -1.14 0.87
N ASP A 112 18.50 -0.36 -0.01
CA ASP A 112 17.05 -0.40 -0.27
C ASP A 112 16.58 -1.73 -0.88
N ASP A 113 17.43 -2.43 -1.63
CA ASP A 113 17.13 -3.78 -2.13
C ASP A 113 16.98 -4.76 -0.96
N LEU A 114 17.93 -4.77 -0.03
CA LEU A 114 17.91 -5.68 1.12
C LEU A 114 16.71 -5.37 2.03
N LEU A 115 16.36 -4.09 2.18
CA LEU A 115 15.15 -3.66 2.88
C LEU A 115 13.87 -4.21 2.23
N SER A 116 13.81 -4.18 0.90
CA SER A 116 12.65 -4.64 0.13
C SER A 116 12.55 -6.17 0.11
N GLU A 117 13.67 -6.87 -0.01
CA GLU A 117 13.74 -8.34 0.03
C GLU A 117 13.36 -8.89 1.41
N ALA A 118 13.86 -8.28 2.50
CA ALA A 118 13.48 -8.65 3.86
C ALA A 118 11.96 -8.48 4.08
N ALA A 119 11.39 -7.38 3.61
CA ALA A 119 9.96 -7.12 3.73
C ALA A 119 9.11 -8.08 2.87
N ALA A 120 9.57 -8.43 1.67
CA ALA A 120 8.91 -9.43 0.81
C ALA A 120 8.91 -10.83 1.46
N VAL A 121 10.03 -11.24 2.06
CA VAL A 121 10.12 -12.51 2.78
C VAL A 121 9.23 -12.54 4.01
N LEU A 122 9.15 -11.44 4.77
CA LEU A 122 8.21 -11.33 5.90
C LEU A 122 6.75 -11.45 5.43
N ALA A 123 6.41 -10.84 4.29
CA ALA A 123 5.08 -10.97 3.72
C ALA A 123 4.74 -12.42 3.36
N LEU A 124 5.65 -13.10 2.65
CA LEU A 124 5.51 -14.51 2.28
C LEU A 124 5.48 -15.43 3.51
N LEU A 125 6.22 -15.11 4.56
CA LEU A 125 6.24 -15.86 5.81
C LEU A 125 4.88 -15.78 6.52
N LEU A 126 4.27 -14.60 6.57
CA LEU A 126 2.89 -14.43 7.09
C LEU A 126 1.88 -15.20 6.24
N GLN A 127 2.05 -15.22 4.93
CA GLN A 127 1.21 -16.04 4.05
C GLN A 127 1.39 -17.53 4.30
N ALA A 128 2.63 -18.03 4.38
CA ALA A 128 2.93 -19.44 4.61
C ALA A 128 2.44 -19.92 6.00
N THR A 129 2.64 -19.11 7.05
CA THR A 129 2.16 -19.44 8.41
C THR A 129 0.63 -19.46 8.49
N SER A 130 -0.08 -18.76 7.59
CA SER A 130 -1.54 -18.84 7.49
C SER A 130 -2.07 -20.12 6.81
N LEU A 131 -1.21 -20.91 6.16
CA LEU A 131 -1.62 -22.12 5.44
C LEU A 131 -1.84 -23.33 6.35
N SER A 132 -1.32 -23.34 7.58
CA SER A 132 -1.47 -24.46 8.51
C SER A 132 -1.80 -23.99 9.92
N LEU A 133 -2.69 -24.72 10.59
CA LEU A 133 -3.17 -24.37 11.95
C LEU A 133 -2.02 -24.38 12.97
N GLY A 134 -1.07 -25.31 12.82
CA GLY A 134 0.09 -25.41 13.72
C GLY A 134 1.06 -24.24 13.61
N LEU A 135 1.07 -23.51 12.49
CA LEU A 135 1.96 -22.36 12.28
C LEU A 135 1.34 -21.01 12.66
N LEU A 136 0.03 -20.96 12.94
CA LEU A 136 -0.67 -19.73 13.31
C LEU A 136 -0.07 -19.01 14.53
N PRO A 137 0.38 -19.70 15.60
CA PRO A 137 1.01 -19.03 16.75
C PRO A 137 2.26 -18.26 16.34
N TYR A 138 3.10 -18.83 15.47
CA TYR A 138 4.30 -18.17 14.95
C TYR A 138 3.95 -16.98 14.06
N GLY A 139 2.96 -17.13 13.17
CA GLY A 139 2.47 -16.02 12.33
C GLY A 139 1.96 -14.85 13.16
N ARG A 140 1.23 -15.13 14.24
CA ARG A 140 0.79 -14.12 15.20
C ARG A 140 1.97 -13.41 15.87
N GLY A 141 2.93 -14.16 16.40
CA GLY A 141 4.10 -13.59 17.07
C GLY A 141 4.96 -12.71 16.16
N ILE A 142 5.07 -13.08 14.88
CA ILE A 142 5.72 -12.25 13.85
C ILE A 142 4.97 -10.92 13.69
N CYS A 143 3.63 -10.94 13.56
CA CYS A 143 2.86 -9.70 13.47
C CYS A 143 2.97 -8.83 14.73
N GLU A 144 3.01 -9.43 15.93
CA GLU A 144 3.21 -8.70 17.19
C GLU A 144 4.59 -8.03 17.22
N THR A 145 5.63 -8.72 16.74
CA THR A 145 6.98 -8.15 16.59
C THR A 145 6.96 -6.97 15.61
N LEU A 146 6.25 -7.11 14.49
CA LEU A 146 6.12 -6.07 13.47
C LEU A 146 5.35 -4.82 13.95
N LEU A 147 4.44 -4.99 14.93
CA LEU A 147 3.71 -3.91 15.57
C LEU A 147 4.55 -3.11 16.58
N GLN A 148 5.74 -3.58 16.96
CA GLN A 148 6.65 -2.84 17.82
C GLN A 148 7.12 -1.54 17.15
N GLU A 149 7.21 -0.46 17.92
CA GLU A 149 7.56 0.89 17.41
C GLU A 149 8.89 0.90 16.62
N LYS A 150 9.86 0.08 17.04
CA LYS A 150 11.14 -0.08 16.34
C LYS A 150 10.95 -0.58 14.90
N GLN A 151 10.10 -1.58 14.69
CA GLN A 151 9.88 -2.18 13.38
C GLN A 151 9.02 -1.26 12.50
N LEU A 152 7.98 -0.64 13.07
CA LEU A 152 7.16 0.36 12.37
C LEU A 152 8.00 1.50 11.80
N LYS A 153 9.00 2.00 12.55
CA LYS A 153 9.94 3.03 12.06
C LYS A 153 10.81 2.55 10.90
N LEU A 154 11.24 1.29 10.88
CA LEU A 154 12.01 0.72 9.76
C LEU A 154 11.17 0.63 8.50
N ILE A 155 9.89 0.28 8.63
CA ILE A 155 8.95 0.25 7.52
C ILE A 155 8.64 1.64 7.03
N ALA A 156 8.32 2.58 7.92
CA ALA A 156 8.09 3.96 7.55
C ALA A 156 9.30 4.50 6.78
N ARG A 157 10.52 4.18 7.20
CA ARG A 157 11.75 4.53 6.48
C ARG A 157 11.86 3.88 5.11
N ASN A 158 11.60 2.57 4.98
CA ASN A 158 11.57 1.88 3.69
C ASN A 158 10.50 2.49 2.76
N LEU A 159 9.30 2.73 3.30
CA LEU A 159 8.19 3.36 2.59
C LEU A 159 8.47 4.83 2.21
N SER A 160 9.37 5.49 2.93
CA SER A 160 9.81 6.86 2.64
C SER A 160 10.99 6.93 1.68
N ALA A 161 11.70 5.82 1.45
CA ALA A 161 12.89 5.79 0.59
C ALA A 161 12.46 6.03 -0.86
N ASP A 162 13.02 7.06 -1.50
CA ASP A 162 12.62 7.47 -2.84
C ASP A 162 13.55 6.86 -3.90
N LYS A 163 13.01 5.98 -4.76
CA LYS A 163 13.12 5.98 -6.24
C LYS A 163 12.93 4.62 -6.93
N ASP A 164 12.88 3.49 -6.22
CA ASP A 164 12.96 2.19 -6.90
C ASP A 164 11.71 1.29 -6.82
N LYS A 165 11.66 0.33 -7.75
CA LYS A 165 10.68 -0.77 -7.84
C LYS A 165 10.48 -1.52 -6.51
N GLY A 166 11.47 -1.48 -5.61
CA GLY A 166 11.45 -2.09 -4.27
C GLY A 166 10.37 -1.53 -3.34
N PHE A 167 10.06 -0.23 -3.42
CA PHE A 167 9.00 0.41 -2.64
C PHE A 167 7.62 -0.19 -3.01
N ALA A 168 7.30 -0.23 -4.31
CA ALA A 168 6.02 -0.71 -4.80
C ALA A 168 5.86 -2.22 -4.59
N SER A 169 6.95 -3.00 -4.74
CA SER A 169 6.91 -4.45 -4.49
C SER A 169 6.67 -4.76 -3.01
N THR A 170 7.36 -4.08 -2.10
CA THR A 170 7.20 -4.27 -0.65
C THR A 170 5.76 -4.05 -0.20
N LEU A 171 5.15 -2.92 -0.58
CA LEU A 171 3.76 -2.62 -0.24
C LEU A 171 2.79 -3.62 -0.89
N THR A 172 3.04 -4.02 -2.15
CA THR A 172 2.20 -5.00 -2.85
C THR A 172 2.22 -6.36 -2.15
N GLU A 173 3.40 -6.82 -1.73
CA GLU A 173 3.55 -8.08 -0.99
C GLU A 173 2.86 -8.01 0.37
N LEU A 174 3.11 -6.97 1.16
CA LEU A 174 2.49 -6.84 2.48
C LEU A 174 0.96 -6.75 2.38
N THR A 175 0.42 -6.00 1.41
CA THR A 175 -1.03 -5.86 1.23
C THR A 175 -1.72 -7.15 0.78
N ARG A 176 -0.99 -8.14 0.22
CA ARG A 176 -1.58 -9.47 -0.06
C ARG A 176 -2.02 -10.17 1.22
N ASN A 177 -1.41 -9.85 2.36
CA ASN A 177 -1.77 -10.44 3.64
C ASN A 177 -3.16 -10.01 4.12
N LEU A 178 -3.72 -8.93 3.56
CA LEU A 178 -5.10 -8.52 3.80
C LEU A 178 -6.12 -9.48 3.16
N ASP A 179 -5.71 -10.29 2.18
CA ASP A 179 -6.56 -11.25 1.48
C ASP A 179 -6.53 -12.65 2.14
N ILE A 180 -5.73 -12.83 3.20
CA ILE A 180 -5.61 -14.10 3.93
C ILE A 180 -6.99 -14.48 4.49
N ARG A 181 -7.47 -15.68 4.19
CA ARG A 181 -8.73 -16.19 4.72
C ARG A 181 -8.54 -16.65 6.16
N PHE A 182 -9.46 -16.24 7.03
CA PHE A 182 -9.55 -16.81 8.37
C PHE A 182 -9.89 -18.30 8.26
N ARG A 183 -9.13 -19.16 8.94
CA ARG A 183 -9.31 -20.62 8.95
C ARG A 183 -9.94 -21.15 10.25
N GLY A 184 -10.29 -20.28 11.20
CA GLY A 184 -11.01 -20.68 12.40
C GLY A 184 -12.50 -20.88 12.11
N ASP A 185 -13.16 -21.66 12.97
CA ASP A 185 -14.61 -21.82 12.96
C ASP A 185 -15.25 -20.71 13.81
N GLY A 186 -16.28 -20.04 13.29
CA GLY A 186 -17.00 -18.98 13.98
C GLY A 186 -16.27 -17.64 14.10
N VAL A 187 -16.49 -16.95 15.22
CA VAL A 187 -16.03 -15.58 15.51
C VAL A 187 -14.58 -15.60 16.03
N GLU A 188 -13.76 -14.63 15.61
CA GLU A 188 -12.36 -14.53 16.02
C GLU A 188 -12.24 -14.11 17.49
N ASP A 189 -11.42 -14.83 18.26
CA ASP A 189 -11.12 -14.46 19.65
C ASP A 189 -10.30 -13.15 19.67
N ALA A 190 -10.84 -12.09 20.28
CA ALA A 190 -10.13 -10.82 20.43
C ALA A 190 -8.79 -10.94 21.17
N ARG A 191 -8.64 -11.91 22.07
CA ARG A 191 -7.38 -12.17 22.79
C ARG A 191 -6.36 -12.91 21.92
N LYS A 192 -6.82 -13.55 20.84
CA LYS A 192 -6.00 -14.33 19.91
C LYS A 192 -6.31 -13.97 18.46
N PRO A 193 -6.00 -12.74 18.06
CA PRO A 193 -6.30 -12.30 16.71
C PRO A 193 -5.57 -13.14 15.66
N SER A 194 -6.24 -13.31 14.53
CA SER A 194 -5.77 -14.02 13.37
C SER A 194 -4.58 -13.31 12.72
N VAL A 195 -3.82 -14.05 11.91
CA VAL A 195 -2.71 -13.51 11.11
C VAL A 195 -3.20 -12.36 10.21
N ARG A 196 -4.40 -12.49 9.62
CA ARG A 196 -5.02 -11.45 8.78
C ARG A 196 -5.33 -10.19 9.57
N SER A 197 -6.00 -10.31 10.72
CA SER A 197 -6.35 -9.17 11.58
C SER A 197 -5.11 -8.43 12.07
N ASN A 198 -4.08 -9.18 12.49
CA ASN A 198 -2.83 -8.55 12.90
C ASN A 198 -2.06 -7.94 11.74
N ALA A 199 -2.05 -8.57 10.56
CA ALA A 199 -1.47 -7.98 9.35
C ALA A 199 -2.19 -6.69 8.96
N ALA A 200 -3.53 -6.63 9.10
CA ALA A 200 -4.30 -5.41 8.89
C ALA A 200 -3.95 -4.32 9.90
N ARG A 201 -3.90 -4.64 11.20
CA ARG A 201 -3.48 -3.69 12.24
C ARG A 201 -2.08 -3.14 11.98
N PHE A 202 -1.15 -4.02 11.63
CA PHE A 202 0.23 -3.68 11.31
C PHE A 202 0.32 -2.75 10.11
N LEU A 203 -0.33 -3.10 8.99
CA LEU A 203 -0.33 -2.29 7.79
C LEU A 203 -0.95 -0.91 8.03
N LEU A 204 -2.08 -0.84 8.74
CA LEU A 204 -2.74 0.42 9.07
C LEU A 204 -1.85 1.30 9.96
N ALA A 205 -1.16 0.72 10.95
CA ALA A 205 -0.22 1.45 11.79
C ALA A 205 0.96 2.01 10.99
N ALA A 206 1.62 1.16 10.18
CA ALA A 206 2.74 1.58 9.34
C ALA A 206 2.35 2.67 8.33
N LEU A 207 1.18 2.53 7.70
CA LEU A 207 0.68 3.53 6.76
C LEU A 207 0.30 4.84 7.46
N LYS A 208 -0.27 4.78 8.67
CA LYS A 208 -0.60 5.98 9.45
C LYS A 208 0.65 6.78 9.78
N ASP A 209 1.74 6.13 10.15
CA ASP A 209 3.03 6.78 10.42
C ASP A 209 3.58 7.46 9.16
N VAL A 210 3.50 6.80 8.00
CA VAL A 210 3.90 7.36 6.70
C VAL A 210 3.05 8.57 6.32
N VAL A 211 1.74 8.50 6.53
CA VAL A 211 0.82 9.62 6.27
C VAL A 211 1.12 10.81 7.19
N GLY A 212 1.44 10.55 8.46
CA GLY A 212 1.80 11.56 9.44
C GLY A 212 3.17 12.21 9.23
N ASP A 213 4.11 11.56 8.54
CA ASP A 213 5.47 12.09 8.39
C ASP A 213 5.51 13.26 7.40
N HIS A 214 5.80 14.47 7.90
CA HIS A 214 5.93 15.68 7.09
C HIS A 214 7.17 15.73 6.20
N LYS A 215 8.16 14.84 6.42
CA LYS A 215 9.37 14.76 5.60
C LYS A 215 9.10 14.13 4.23
N ILE A 216 8.08 13.28 4.14
CA ILE A 216 7.70 12.61 2.90
C ILE A 216 6.89 13.58 2.06
N SER A 217 7.31 13.76 0.80
CA SER A 217 6.59 14.63 -0.13
C SER A 217 5.17 14.12 -0.37
N THR A 218 4.21 15.05 -0.54
CA THR A 218 2.82 14.72 -0.87
C THR A 218 2.70 13.89 -2.14
N ALA A 219 3.60 14.08 -3.12
CA ALA A 219 3.64 13.30 -4.36
C ALA A 219 4.08 11.85 -4.11
N THR A 220 5.04 11.63 -3.22
CA THR A 220 5.46 10.29 -2.79
C THR A 220 4.33 9.60 -2.04
N LYS A 221 3.61 10.32 -1.16
CA LYS A 221 2.42 9.80 -0.47
C LYS A 221 1.30 9.45 -1.46
N ALA A 222 1.00 10.33 -2.42
CA ALA A 222 0.04 10.06 -3.49
C ALA A 222 0.38 8.77 -4.26
N ARG A 223 1.67 8.53 -4.52
CA ARG A 223 2.16 7.29 -5.14
C ARG A 223 2.03 6.05 -4.23
N VAL A 224 2.12 6.21 -2.91
CA VAL A 224 1.89 5.14 -1.91
C VAL A 224 0.43 4.69 -1.92
N PHE A 225 -0.51 5.60 -2.22
CA PHE A 225 -1.94 5.30 -2.30
C PHE A 225 -2.32 4.64 -3.61
N TRP A 226 -2.02 3.34 -3.69
CA TRP A 226 -2.50 2.53 -4.80
C TRP A 226 -4.00 2.26 -4.70
N VAL A 227 -4.69 2.37 -5.84
CA VAL A 227 -6.08 1.92 -6.04
C VAL A 227 -6.28 0.49 -5.53
N ARG A 228 -5.27 -0.39 -5.71
CA ARG A 228 -5.28 -1.77 -5.21
C ARG A 228 -5.26 -1.87 -3.68
N LEU A 229 -4.53 -0.99 -2.98
CA LEU A 229 -4.53 -0.94 -1.51
C LEU A 229 -5.90 -0.49 -1.02
N MET A 230 -6.49 0.53 -1.66
CA MET A 230 -7.82 1.03 -1.31
C MET A 230 -8.90 -0.01 -1.56
N GLU A 231 -8.84 -0.76 -2.66
CA GLU A 231 -9.74 -1.89 -2.94
C GLU A 231 -9.64 -2.98 -1.87
N ARG A 232 -8.41 -3.35 -1.49
CA ARG A 232 -8.16 -4.35 -0.43
C ARG A 232 -8.67 -3.88 0.94
N LEU A 233 -8.43 -2.63 1.30
CA LEU A 233 -8.95 -2.03 2.54
C LEU A 233 -10.48 -1.93 2.50
N ALA A 234 -11.08 -1.51 1.38
CA ALA A 234 -12.53 -1.48 1.22
C ALA A 234 -13.16 -2.89 1.40
N GLY A 235 -12.46 -3.94 0.96
CA GLY A 235 -12.84 -5.33 1.21
C GLY A 235 -12.85 -5.75 2.69
N LEU A 236 -12.16 -5.03 3.58
CA LEU A 236 -12.16 -5.31 5.02
C LEU A 236 -13.40 -4.75 5.75
N TYR A 237 -14.24 -3.92 5.11
CA TYR A 237 -15.51 -3.49 5.73
C TYR A 237 -16.48 -4.65 5.95
N THR A 238 -16.40 -5.68 5.11
CA THR A 238 -17.20 -6.90 5.24
C THR A 238 -16.53 -7.94 6.13
N TYR A 239 -15.45 -7.58 6.85
CA TYR A 239 -14.75 -8.48 7.75
C TYR A 239 -15.63 -8.75 8.98
N ALA A 240 -16.33 -9.88 8.96
CA ALA A 240 -17.37 -10.23 9.93
C ALA A 240 -16.87 -11.11 11.09
N TYR A 241 -15.55 -11.22 11.28
CA TYR A 241 -14.98 -12.12 12.28
C TYR A 241 -14.63 -11.42 13.60
N ASP A 242 -14.86 -10.11 13.74
CA ASP A 242 -14.58 -9.41 15.00
C ASP A 242 -15.47 -9.95 16.14
N SER A 243 -14.88 -10.21 17.32
CA SER A 243 -15.66 -10.59 18.52
C SER A 243 -16.59 -9.49 18.97
N GLU A 244 -17.76 -9.85 19.50
CA GLU A 244 -18.69 -8.89 20.12
C GLU A 244 -18.04 -8.07 21.26
N ASP A 245 -17.00 -8.61 21.90
CA ASP A 245 -16.20 -7.95 22.95
C ASP A 245 -15.06 -7.05 22.45
N ALA A 246 -14.89 -6.88 21.13
CA ALA A 246 -13.78 -6.08 20.60
C ALA A 246 -14.06 -4.59 20.77
N GLU A 247 -13.28 -3.88 21.60
CA GLU A 247 -13.39 -2.42 21.77
C GLU A 247 -13.25 -1.65 20.45
N VAL A 248 -12.42 -2.14 19.52
CA VAL A 248 -12.24 -1.55 18.18
C VAL A 248 -12.08 -2.64 17.13
N THR A 249 -13.09 -2.75 16.26
CA THR A 249 -13.14 -3.68 15.13
C THR A 249 -12.10 -3.36 14.05
N VAL A 250 -11.73 -4.35 13.23
CA VAL A 250 -10.83 -4.11 12.09
C VAL A 250 -11.49 -3.16 11.10
N ALA A 251 -12.80 -3.33 10.85
CA ALA A 251 -13.57 -2.45 9.98
C ALA A 251 -13.55 -0.98 10.46
N ALA A 252 -13.69 -0.72 11.77
CA ALA A 252 -13.61 0.63 12.32
C ALA A 252 -12.22 1.26 12.11
N ARG A 253 -11.13 0.53 12.38
CA ARG A 253 -9.77 1.05 12.13
C ARG A 253 -9.52 1.37 10.65
N VAL A 254 -10.03 0.53 9.76
CA VAL A 254 -9.94 0.78 8.30
C VAL A 254 -10.75 2.01 7.92
N HIS A 255 -11.94 2.17 8.49
CA HIS A 255 -12.79 3.34 8.25
C HIS A 255 -12.10 4.63 8.70
N ASP A 256 -11.58 4.67 9.93
CA ASP A 256 -10.85 5.83 10.47
C ASP A 256 -9.63 6.20 9.60
N PHE A 257 -8.90 5.18 9.13
CA PHE A 257 -7.76 5.38 8.25
C PHE A 257 -8.19 5.97 6.89
N LEU A 258 -9.22 5.42 6.25
CA LEU A 258 -9.71 5.93 4.97
C LEU A 258 -10.33 7.32 5.10
N MET A 259 -11.00 7.61 6.21
CA MET A 259 -11.49 8.94 6.53
C MET A 259 -10.32 9.93 6.62
N LEU A 260 -9.26 9.59 7.36
CA LEU A 260 -8.08 10.46 7.46
C LEU A 260 -7.44 10.71 6.10
N THR A 261 -7.24 9.67 5.30
CA THR A 261 -6.45 9.76 4.07
C THR A 261 -7.21 10.41 2.92
N CYS A 262 -8.52 10.15 2.80
CA CYS A 262 -9.34 10.70 1.72
C CYS A 262 -9.80 12.15 1.98
N THR A 263 -9.79 12.61 3.24
CA THR A 263 -10.27 13.97 3.59
C THR A 263 -9.17 14.98 3.81
N THR A 264 -7.96 14.53 4.15
CA THR A 264 -6.87 15.42 4.53
C THR A 264 -5.93 15.66 3.35
N PRO A 265 -5.76 16.90 2.85
CA PRO A 265 -4.82 17.20 1.76
C PRO A 265 -3.37 16.82 2.07
N ALA A 266 -2.98 16.87 3.35
CA ALA A 266 -1.63 16.49 3.80
C ALA A 266 -1.33 14.98 3.67
N ALA A 267 -2.37 14.15 3.54
CA ALA A 267 -2.20 12.72 3.29
C ALA A 267 -1.78 12.43 1.84
N GLY A 268 -1.97 13.37 0.91
CA GLY A 268 -1.52 13.26 -0.47
C GLY A 268 -2.44 12.48 -1.41
N ILE A 269 -3.54 11.91 -0.92
CA ILE A 269 -4.61 11.42 -1.81
C ILE A 269 -5.38 12.60 -2.41
N LEU A 270 -5.82 13.51 -1.53
CA LEU A 270 -6.59 14.68 -1.91
C LEU A 270 -5.66 15.78 -2.43
N SER A 271 -5.65 15.96 -3.74
CA SER A 271 -5.03 17.09 -4.40
C SER A 271 -5.89 18.34 -4.25
N LYS A 272 -5.26 19.50 -4.10
CA LYS A 272 -5.94 20.80 -4.06
C LYS A 272 -6.73 20.99 -5.36
N CYS A 273 -8.06 20.90 -5.30
CA CYS A 273 -8.96 21.11 -6.44
C CYS A 273 -9.36 22.59 -6.59
N ASN A 274 -9.84 22.96 -7.78
CA ASN A 274 -10.42 24.29 -8.05
C ASN A 274 -11.92 24.36 -7.66
N GLY A 275 -12.41 23.38 -6.89
CA GLY A 275 -13.82 23.30 -6.52
C GLY A 275 -14.69 22.87 -7.70
N LEU A 276 -15.76 23.61 -7.99
CA LEU A 276 -16.68 23.37 -9.12
C LEU A 276 -16.29 24.13 -10.40
N TYR A 277 -15.09 24.70 -10.42
CA TYR A 277 -14.54 25.38 -11.60
C TYR A 277 -13.74 24.41 -12.48
N PRO A 278 -13.64 24.67 -13.80
CA PRO A 278 -12.83 23.86 -14.70
C PRO A 278 -11.38 23.75 -14.22
N ASN A 279 -10.85 22.52 -14.14
CA ASN A 279 -9.47 22.28 -13.71
C ASN A 279 -8.42 22.53 -14.80
N SER A 280 -8.84 22.59 -16.07
CA SER A 280 -7.97 22.85 -17.23
C SER A 280 -7.62 24.33 -17.38
N ILE A 281 -8.29 25.19 -16.62
CA ILE A 281 -8.09 26.63 -16.66
C ILE A 281 -7.35 27.06 -15.40
N ASN A 282 -6.21 27.74 -15.58
CA ASN A 282 -5.53 28.38 -14.47
C ASN A 282 -6.30 29.67 -14.13
N LEU A 283 -6.98 29.66 -12.98
CA LEU A 283 -7.88 30.75 -12.57
C LEU A 283 -7.14 32.09 -12.37
N ASP A 284 -5.84 32.03 -12.12
CA ASP A 284 -4.98 33.21 -11.96
C ASP A 284 -4.80 33.96 -13.30
N ASP A 285 -4.91 33.28 -14.45
CA ASP A 285 -4.77 33.89 -15.78
C ASP A 285 -5.99 34.75 -16.18
N PHE A 286 -7.12 34.59 -15.47
CA PHE A 286 -8.38 35.30 -15.73
C PHE A 286 -8.62 36.47 -14.76
N SER A 287 -7.58 36.86 -14.02
CA SER A 287 -7.62 37.91 -13.00
C SER A 287 -7.55 39.33 -13.57
N ALA A 288 -8.52 39.72 -14.40
CA ALA A 288 -8.92 41.12 -14.60
C ALA A 288 -10.10 41.22 -15.58
N GLY A 289 -11.28 41.62 -15.08
CA GLY A 289 -12.23 42.55 -15.71
C GLY A 289 -12.81 42.36 -17.11
N ASP A 290 -12.13 41.74 -18.08
CA ASP A 290 -12.40 41.96 -19.51
C ASP A 290 -13.05 40.79 -20.25
N PHE A 291 -13.15 39.60 -19.64
CA PHE A 291 -13.55 38.39 -20.36
C PHE A 291 -15.08 38.30 -20.66
N LEU A 292 -15.93 38.78 -19.75
CA LEU A 292 -17.39 38.69 -19.89
C LEU A 292 -18.04 39.89 -20.60
N TRP A 293 -17.31 41.01 -20.75
CA TRP A 293 -17.84 42.27 -21.28
C TRP A 293 -17.29 42.65 -22.66
N SER A 294 -16.43 41.81 -23.25
CA SER A 294 -15.99 41.96 -24.64
C SER A 294 -16.99 41.30 -25.59
N ASP A 295 -17.27 41.96 -26.72
CA ASP A 295 -18.27 41.60 -27.75
C ASP A 295 -18.04 40.22 -28.43
N MET A 296 -16.93 39.55 -28.06
CA MET A 296 -16.52 38.19 -28.47
C MET A 296 -16.83 37.11 -27.41
N GLY A 297 -17.48 37.47 -26.30
CA GLY A 297 -17.69 36.59 -25.14
C GLY A 297 -18.64 35.42 -25.39
N LEU A 298 -19.58 35.54 -26.34
CA LEU A 298 -20.54 34.47 -26.66
C LEU A 298 -19.96 33.38 -27.57
N GLU A 299 -19.07 33.70 -28.51
CA GLU A 299 -18.42 32.71 -29.39
C GLU A 299 -17.36 31.89 -28.64
N GLN A 300 -16.74 32.48 -27.61
CA GLN A 300 -15.75 31.79 -26.78
C GLN A 300 -16.40 30.78 -25.82
N LEU A 301 -17.66 30.95 -25.39
CA LEU A 301 -18.35 29.95 -24.54
C LEU A 301 -18.54 28.57 -25.21
N SER A 302 -18.17 28.41 -26.49
CA SER A 302 -18.01 27.10 -27.14
C SER A 302 -17.02 26.17 -26.40
N TRP A 303 -16.08 26.73 -25.61
CA TRP A 303 -15.26 25.91 -24.71
C TRP A 303 -16.10 25.25 -23.60
N MET A 304 -17.29 25.76 -23.25
CA MET A 304 -18.14 25.11 -22.23
C MET A 304 -18.75 23.81 -22.72
N ASP A 305 -19.02 23.68 -24.03
CA ASP A 305 -19.59 22.48 -24.62
C ASP A 305 -18.67 21.25 -24.46
N GLN A 306 -17.36 21.47 -24.38
CA GLN A 306 -16.38 20.41 -24.13
C GLN A 306 -16.57 19.78 -22.74
N TYR A 307 -17.01 20.56 -21.76
CA TYR A 307 -17.22 20.12 -20.37
C TYR A 307 -18.59 19.50 -20.13
N THR A 308 -19.48 19.55 -21.12
CA THR A 308 -20.74 18.78 -21.10
C THR A 308 -20.48 17.28 -21.26
N THR A 309 -19.35 16.91 -21.88
CA THR A 309 -19.01 15.52 -22.23
C THR A 309 -17.75 15.00 -21.53
N ASP A 310 -16.73 15.85 -21.33
CA ASP A 310 -15.45 15.45 -20.74
C ASP A 310 -14.96 16.49 -19.73
N VAL A 311 -15.06 16.16 -18.44
CA VAL A 311 -14.59 17.02 -17.35
C VAL A 311 -13.28 16.49 -16.81
N THR A 312 -12.24 17.30 -16.95
CA THR A 312 -10.91 17.00 -16.40
C THR A 312 -10.94 17.04 -14.87
N ILE A 313 -10.74 15.89 -14.24
CA ILE A 313 -10.71 15.75 -12.77
C ILE A 313 -9.27 15.73 -12.30
N ARG A 314 -8.94 16.57 -11.31
CA ARG A 314 -7.60 16.58 -10.71
C ARG A 314 -7.41 15.38 -9.77
N ASN A 315 -8.46 15.03 -9.04
CA ASN A 315 -8.49 13.90 -8.12
C ASN A 315 -8.99 12.58 -8.77
N ALA A 316 -8.41 12.18 -9.90
CA ALA A 316 -8.79 10.95 -10.59
C ALA A 316 -8.64 9.69 -9.72
N ALA A 317 -7.59 9.62 -8.89
CA ALA A 317 -7.38 8.50 -7.97
C ALA A 317 -8.51 8.39 -6.92
N LEU A 318 -9.02 9.51 -6.40
CA LEU A 318 -10.16 9.51 -5.48
C LEU A 318 -11.45 9.08 -6.18
N LEU A 319 -11.65 9.46 -7.44
CA LEU A 319 -12.79 8.98 -8.23
C LEU A 319 -12.75 7.45 -8.37
N GLU A 320 -11.59 6.89 -8.72
CA GLU A 320 -11.44 5.43 -8.82
C GLU A 320 -11.78 4.71 -7.49
N VAL A 321 -11.35 5.27 -6.35
CA VAL A 321 -11.74 4.73 -5.04
C VAL A 321 -13.24 4.87 -4.81
N ALA A 322 -13.81 6.05 -5.08
CA ALA A 322 -15.22 6.35 -4.87
C ALA A 322 -16.12 5.37 -5.65
N LEU A 323 -15.79 5.08 -6.91
CA LEU A 323 -16.54 4.15 -7.76
C LEU A 323 -16.52 2.69 -7.26
N LYS A 324 -15.51 2.32 -6.46
CA LYS A 324 -15.40 0.97 -5.87
C LYS A 324 -16.17 0.82 -4.56
N LEU A 325 -16.48 1.93 -3.88
CA LEU A 325 -17.28 1.91 -2.66
C LEU A 325 -18.73 1.53 -2.96
N ARG A 326 -19.34 0.78 -2.03
CA ARG A 326 -20.73 0.34 -2.10
C ARG A 326 -21.50 0.98 -0.95
N PRO A 327 -22.04 2.20 -1.12
CA PRO A 327 -22.75 2.91 -0.05
C PRO A 327 -23.98 2.14 0.46
N TRP A 328 -24.54 1.24 -0.35
CA TRP A 328 -25.66 0.39 0.03
C TRP A 328 -25.28 -0.85 0.84
N ALA A 329 -24.00 -1.22 0.89
CA ALA A 329 -23.52 -2.43 1.57
C ALA A 329 -23.14 -2.16 3.04
N SER A 330 -22.69 -0.94 3.36
CA SER A 330 -22.31 -0.55 4.71
C SER A 330 -22.53 0.95 4.92
N VAL A 331 -23.07 1.30 6.10
CA VAL A 331 -23.28 2.70 6.51
C VAL A 331 -21.96 3.47 6.54
N GLN A 332 -20.88 2.83 6.98
CA GLN A 332 -19.55 3.48 7.03
C GLN A 332 -19.01 3.77 5.62
N GLN A 333 -19.31 2.94 4.61
CA GLN A 333 -18.94 3.23 3.23
C GLN A 333 -19.75 4.41 2.66
N CYS A 334 -21.04 4.52 3.04
CA CYS A 334 -21.86 5.67 2.70
C CYS A 334 -21.29 6.96 3.31
N GLU A 335 -20.94 6.95 4.59
CA GLU A 335 -20.34 8.07 5.30
C GLU A 335 -19.02 8.52 4.65
N LEU A 336 -18.12 7.57 4.33
CA LEU A 336 -16.87 7.86 3.66
C LEU A 336 -17.09 8.53 2.30
N LEU A 337 -18.03 8.01 1.50
CA LEU A 337 -18.30 8.53 0.16
C LEU A 337 -18.89 9.95 0.20
N VAL A 338 -19.83 10.21 1.11
CA VAL A 338 -20.39 11.56 1.33
C VAL A 338 -19.30 12.53 1.79
N THR A 339 -18.37 12.07 2.64
CA THR A 339 -17.26 12.90 3.12
C THR A 339 -16.24 13.18 2.01
N ILE A 340 -15.98 12.22 1.13
CA ILE A 340 -15.16 12.43 -0.08
C ILE A 340 -15.79 13.51 -0.96
N PHE A 341 -17.11 13.47 -1.19
CA PHE A 341 -17.81 14.49 -1.99
C PHE A 341 -17.74 15.88 -1.36
N LYS A 342 -17.82 15.96 -0.03
CA LYS A 342 -17.61 17.22 0.68
C LYS A 342 -16.19 17.77 0.52
N ALA A 343 -15.18 16.89 0.51
CA ALA A 343 -13.78 17.28 0.38
C ALA A 343 -13.36 17.60 -1.08
N ALA A 344 -13.94 16.88 -2.05
CA ALA A 344 -13.65 17.00 -3.48
C ALA A 344 -14.96 17.06 -4.29
N PRO A 345 -15.63 18.22 -4.35
CA PRO A 345 -16.93 18.37 -5.03
C PRO A 345 -16.85 18.12 -6.54
N GLU A 346 -15.65 18.27 -7.14
CA GLU A 346 -15.41 17.95 -8.56
C GLU A 346 -15.73 16.49 -8.92
N ILE A 347 -15.69 15.56 -7.97
CA ILE A 347 -15.88 14.13 -8.23
C ILE A 347 -17.36 13.76 -8.37
N VAL A 348 -18.26 14.53 -7.74
CA VAL A 348 -19.68 14.18 -7.59
C VAL A 348 -20.35 13.89 -8.92
N HIS A 349 -20.18 14.78 -9.89
CA HIS A 349 -20.85 14.65 -11.19
C HIS A 349 -20.33 13.45 -12.00
N VAL A 350 -19.01 13.25 -12.07
CA VAL A 350 -18.44 12.10 -12.81
C VAL A 350 -18.82 10.79 -12.15
N TYR A 351 -18.85 10.75 -10.82
CA TYR A 351 -19.32 9.58 -10.08
C TYR A 351 -20.73 9.17 -10.54
N PHE A 352 -21.69 10.10 -10.61
CA PHE A 352 -23.06 9.76 -11.04
C PHE A 352 -23.20 9.49 -12.55
N LEU A 353 -22.33 10.07 -13.39
CA LEU A 353 -22.32 9.77 -14.82
C LEU A 353 -21.79 8.36 -15.11
N GLU A 354 -20.75 7.94 -14.40
CA GLU A 354 -20.15 6.61 -14.56
C GLU A 354 -20.95 5.51 -13.86
N GLN A 355 -21.56 5.83 -12.71
CA GLN A 355 -22.27 4.86 -11.88
C GLN A 355 -23.68 4.56 -12.42
N LYS A 356 -23.77 3.57 -13.32
CA LYS A 356 -25.04 3.09 -13.91
C LYS A 356 -25.79 2.06 -13.07
N SER A 357 -25.37 1.82 -11.83
CA SER A 357 -25.85 0.70 -11.01
C SER A 357 -27.16 0.96 -10.27
N PHE A 358 -27.62 2.22 -10.20
CA PHE A 358 -28.85 2.57 -9.50
C PHE A 358 -30.07 2.61 -10.43
N THR A 359 -31.14 1.92 -10.04
CA THR A 359 -32.44 2.02 -10.71
C THR A 359 -33.35 2.97 -9.93
N PHE A 360 -33.89 3.98 -10.59
CA PHE A 360 -34.85 4.93 -10.00
C PHE A 360 -36.22 4.31 -9.71
N ASP A 361 -36.48 3.09 -10.19
CA ASP A 361 -37.68 2.33 -9.87
C ASP A 361 -37.68 1.94 -8.37
N PRO A 362 -38.64 2.45 -7.56
CA PRO A 362 -38.64 2.25 -6.12
C PRO A 362 -38.87 0.79 -5.75
N LYS A 363 -37.86 0.18 -5.12
CA LYS A 363 -37.92 -1.21 -4.66
C LYS A 363 -37.66 -1.28 -3.16
N LEU A 364 -38.49 -2.03 -2.44
CA LEU A 364 -38.30 -2.27 -1.00
C LEU A 364 -37.20 -3.32 -0.78
N SER A 365 -35.98 -2.95 -1.14
CA SER A 365 -34.77 -3.76 -1.00
C SER A 365 -33.73 -2.99 -0.19
N MET A 366 -32.93 -3.69 0.61
CA MET A 366 -31.83 -3.07 1.37
C MET A 366 -30.90 -2.25 0.46
N THR A 367 -30.63 -2.76 -0.73
CA THR A 367 -29.81 -2.06 -1.75
C THR A 367 -30.42 -0.72 -2.16
N TRP A 368 -31.70 -0.70 -2.51
CA TRP A 368 -32.37 0.53 -2.96
C TRP A 368 -32.51 1.52 -1.81
N ILE A 369 -32.86 1.07 -0.61
CA ILE A 369 -32.97 1.91 0.59
C ILE A 369 -31.61 2.53 0.93
N GLY A 370 -30.53 1.73 0.92
CA GLY A 370 -29.18 2.22 1.18
C GLY A 370 -28.69 3.23 0.13
N TYR A 371 -28.92 2.94 -1.15
CA TYR A 371 -28.51 3.85 -2.24
C TYR A 371 -29.34 5.13 -2.27
N SER A 372 -30.66 5.06 -2.09
CA SER A 372 -31.53 6.26 -2.04
C SER A 372 -31.19 7.15 -0.85
N SER A 373 -30.90 6.56 0.31
CA SER A 373 -30.35 7.27 1.47
C SER A 373 -29.04 7.97 1.10
N PHE A 374 -28.12 7.29 0.43
CA PHE A 374 -26.87 7.90 -0.03
C PHE A 374 -27.08 9.09 -1.00
N ILE A 375 -27.96 8.95 -2.00
CA ILE A 375 -28.32 10.07 -2.91
C ILE A 375 -28.86 11.24 -2.10
N PHE A 376 -29.77 10.97 -1.17
CA PHE A 376 -30.36 12.00 -0.31
C PHE A 376 -29.30 12.76 0.48
N HIS A 377 -28.38 12.06 1.15
CA HIS A 377 -27.26 12.70 1.85
C HIS A 377 -26.36 13.52 0.92
N THR A 378 -26.17 13.05 -0.32
CA THR A 378 -25.37 13.76 -1.32
C THR A 378 -26.04 15.05 -1.79
N VAL A 379 -27.34 15.02 -2.06
CA VAL A 379 -28.13 16.20 -2.45
C VAL A 379 -28.22 17.22 -1.31
N GLN A 380 -28.20 16.76 -0.06
CA GLN A 380 -28.17 17.62 1.12
C GLN A 380 -26.82 18.28 1.39
N LEU A 381 -25.76 17.94 0.65
CA LEU A 381 -24.47 18.58 0.84
C LEU A 381 -24.56 20.08 0.51
N PRO A 382 -24.09 20.97 1.40
CA PRO A 382 -24.08 22.39 1.12
C PRO A 382 -23.14 22.68 -0.04
N VAL A 383 -23.54 23.61 -0.91
CA VAL A 383 -22.66 24.11 -1.95
C VAL A 383 -21.48 24.82 -1.26
N PRO A 384 -20.22 24.46 -1.56
CA PRO A 384 -19.06 25.08 -0.92
C PRO A 384 -19.01 26.59 -1.16
N ASP A 385 -18.56 27.34 -0.15
CA ASP A 385 -18.33 28.78 -0.27
C ASP A 385 -17.39 29.08 -1.44
N HIS A 386 -17.70 30.14 -2.20
CA HIS A 386 -17.01 30.48 -3.45
C HIS A 386 -16.86 29.31 -4.43
N PHE A 387 -17.80 28.35 -4.40
CA PHE A 387 -17.77 27.12 -5.18
C PHE A 387 -16.48 26.30 -5.00
N GLY A 388 -15.80 26.43 -3.86
CA GLY A 388 -14.58 25.70 -3.51
C GLY A 388 -13.27 26.50 -3.66
N LEU A 389 -13.34 27.79 -4.00
CA LEU A 389 -12.17 28.68 -4.00
C LEU A 389 -11.90 29.28 -2.62
N LYS A 390 -10.62 29.38 -2.23
CA LYS A 390 -10.23 29.81 -0.88
C LYS A 390 -10.42 31.30 -0.59
N ALA A 391 -10.56 32.14 -1.61
CA ALA A 391 -10.45 33.59 -1.44
C ALA A 391 -11.59 34.40 -2.06
N ASN A 392 -12.00 34.09 -3.30
CA ASN A 392 -13.04 34.83 -4.02
C ASN A 392 -13.65 33.96 -5.14
N TYR A 393 -14.80 34.39 -5.66
CA TYR A 393 -15.36 33.85 -6.90
C TYR A 393 -14.42 34.11 -8.08
N ALA A 394 -14.31 33.13 -8.99
CA ALA A 394 -13.64 33.36 -10.25
C ALA A 394 -14.49 34.23 -11.19
N SER A 395 -13.83 34.96 -12.09
CA SER A 395 -14.43 35.74 -13.18
C SER A 395 -15.07 34.89 -14.28
N ILE A 396 -14.87 33.57 -14.23
CA ILE A 396 -15.36 32.59 -15.18
C ILE A 396 -16.62 31.93 -14.59
N PRO A 397 -17.66 31.63 -15.39
CA PRO A 397 -18.78 30.82 -14.91
C PRO A 397 -18.29 29.46 -14.38
N ARG A 398 -18.94 29.00 -13.31
CA ARG A 398 -18.77 27.62 -12.82
C ARG A 398 -19.18 26.62 -13.89
N LEU A 399 -18.68 25.40 -13.81
CA LEU A 399 -19.15 24.33 -14.70
C LEU A 399 -20.68 24.16 -14.55
N PRO A 400 -21.42 23.97 -15.65
CA PRO A 400 -22.85 23.67 -15.63
C PRO A 400 -23.04 22.21 -15.17
N LEU A 401 -22.62 21.91 -13.96
CA LEU A 401 -22.75 20.60 -13.35
C LEU A 401 -23.94 20.64 -12.41
N LEU A 402 -24.89 19.77 -12.74
CA LEU A 402 -26.19 19.58 -12.10
C LEU A 402 -26.05 19.52 -10.58
N TYR A 403 -26.64 20.51 -9.91
CA TYR A 403 -27.20 20.37 -8.56
C TYR A 403 -28.71 20.34 -8.69
#